data_AF-A0A1I2EJC2-F1
#
_entry.id   AF-A0A1I2EJC2-F1
#
_cell.length_a   1.000
_cell.length_b   1.000
_cell.length_c   1.000
_cell.angle_alpha   90.00
_cell.angle_beta   90.00
_cell.angle_gamma   90.00
#
_symmetry.space_group_name_H-M   'P 1'
#
loop_
_entity.id
_entity.type
_entity.pdbx_description
1 polymer ?
#
loop_
_entity_poly.entity_id
_entity_poly.type
_entity_poly.pdbx_seq_one_letter_code
_entity_poly.pdbx_strand_id
1 'polypeptide(L)'
;MDKYGDWLIMLVASALLILWLFRLFHRWLHEPASFNRLKLGKGVPLDPNDENVLFLEQNGYHVVSGKHRIPIQIDLDGHELDSRLYIDYIAELDGELYIVKTARDRMPMDWTGSGIRDRLLVYALLLPKCQGILFINVKERSIRKVVFQL
;
A
#
# COMPACT_ATOMS: atom_id res chain seq x y z
N MET A 1 40.11 44.65 -5.92
CA MET A 1 40.10 43.81 -4.69
C MET A 1 39.07 42.70 -4.89
N ASP A 2 39.13 42.00 -6.03
CA ASP A 2 37.97 41.24 -6.56
C ASP A 2 38.21 39.73 -6.69
N LYS A 3 39.48 39.29 -6.63
CA LYS A 3 39.84 37.87 -6.73
C LYS A 3 39.54 37.05 -5.47
N TYR A 4 39.66 37.67 -4.29
CA TYR A 4 39.45 36.96 -3.02
C TYR A 4 37.96 36.76 -2.73
N GLY A 5 37.10 37.70 -3.14
CA GLY A 5 35.65 37.57 -3.02
C GLY A 5 35.11 36.45 -3.91
N ASP A 6 35.53 36.42 -5.17
CA ASP A 6 35.11 35.41 -6.15
C ASP A 6 35.51 33.99 -5.74
N TRP A 7 36.73 33.82 -5.21
CA TRP A 7 37.19 32.53 -4.69
C TRP A 7 36.41 32.08 -3.44
N LEU A 8 36.07 33.01 -2.53
CA LEU A 8 35.26 32.71 -1.36
C LEU A 8 33.84 32.29 -1.76
N ILE A 9 33.24 32.98 -2.74
CA ILE A 9 31.89 32.68 -3.25
C ILE A 9 31.87 31.30 -3.92
N MET A 10 32.88 30.99 -4.74
CA MET A 10 33.04 29.66 -5.34
C MET A 10 33.13 28.57 -4.26
N LEU A 11 33.93 28.78 -3.22
CA LEU A 11 34.12 27.80 -2.15
C LEU A 11 32.80 27.54 -1.40
N VAL A 12 32.07 28.59 -1.06
CA VAL A 12 30.77 28.48 -0.38
C VAL A 12 29.74 27.80 -1.27
N ALA A 13 29.68 28.17 -2.56
CA ALA A 13 28.76 27.56 -3.51
C ALA A 13 29.06 26.06 -3.70
N SER A 14 30.34 25.67 -3.83
CA SER A 14 30.74 24.27 -3.92
C SER A 14 30.40 23.50 -2.64
N ALA A 15 30.63 24.07 -1.46
CA ALA A 15 30.29 23.44 -0.20
C ALA A 15 28.77 23.20 -0.06
N LEU A 16 27.94 24.17 -0.46
CA LEU A 16 26.49 24.04 -0.49
C LEU A 16 26.02 22.97 -1.48
N LEU A 17 26.65 22.91 -2.66
CA LEU A 17 26.33 21.92 -3.70
C LEU A 17 26.66 20.50 -3.22
N ILE A 18 27.82 20.33 -2.58
CA ILE A 18 28.23 19.05 -1.96
C ILE A 18 27.27 18.65 -0.84
N LEU A 19 26.89 19.58 0.04
CA LEU A 19 25.92 19.32 1.11
C LEU A 19 24.54 18.94 0.55
N TRP A 20 24.12 19.60 -0.53
CA TRP A 20 22.85 19.32 -1.20
C TRP A 20 22.87 17.94 -1.87
N LEU A 21 23.92 17.61 -2.62
CA LEU A 21 24.12 16.29 -3.21
C LEU A 21 24.22 15.21 -2.14
N PHE A 22 24.96 15.45 -1.06
CA PHE A 22 25.07 14.53 0.06
C PHE A 22 23.72 14.28 0.71
N ARG A 23 22.89 15.31 0.92
CA ARG A 23 21.51 15.14 1.40
C ARG A 23 20.64 14.35 0.43
N LEU A 24 20.72 14.66 -0.87
CA LEU A 24 19.94 13.97 -1.89
C LEU A 24 20.31 12.48 -1.96
N PHE A 25 21.62 12.21 -1.94
CA PHE A 25 22.19 10.87 -1.95
C PHE A 25 21.88 10.12 -0.67
N HIS A 26 21.99 10.75 0.51
CA HIS A 26 21.66 10.13 1.79
C HIS A 26 20.17 9.80 1.88
N ARG A 27 19.29 10.67 1.36
CA ARG A 27 17.85 10.40 1.27
C ARG A 27 17.56 9.25 0.31
N TRP A 28 18.25 9.19 -0.83
CA TRP A 28 18.14 8.10 -1.79
C TRP A 28 18.68 6.77 -1.24
N LEU A 29 19.77 6.80 -0.47
CA LEU A 29 20.41 5.62 0.11
C LEU A 29 19.67 5.05 1.33
N HIS A 30 19.05 5.92 2.14
CA HIS A 30 18.24 5.51 3.30
C HIS A 30 16.74 5.37 2.98
N GLU A 31 16.32 5.57 1.72
CA GLU A 31 15.06 5.00 1.26
C GLU A 31 15.25 3.47 1.23
N PRO A 32 14.57 2.70 2.10
CA PRO A 32 14.80 1.27 2.20
C PRO A 32 14.53 0.61 0.84
N ALA A 33 15.56 0.01 0.27
CA ALA A 33 15.58 -0.58 -1.07
C ALA A 33 14.64 -1.79 -1.28
N SER A 34 13.75 -2.13 -0.35
CA SER A 34 12.93 -3.36 -0.40
C SER A 34 11.47 -3.23 -0.01
N PHE A 35 10.87 -2.04 -0.10
CA PHE A 35 9.43 -1.98 -0.40
C PHE A 35 9.28 -1.47 -1.81
N ASN A 36 9.56 -2.38 -2.75
CA ASN A 36 9.20 -2.22 -4.14
C ASN A 36 7.72 -1.80 -4.15
N ARG A 37 7.45 -0.50 -4.30
CA ARG A 37 6.10 0.07 -4.16
C ARG A 37 5.23 -0.74 -5.09
N LEU A 38 4.39 -1.61 -4.53
CA LEU A 38 3.66 -2.57 -5.33
C LEU A 38 2.75 -1.76 -6.24
N LYS A 39 3.16 -1.60 -7.50
CA LYS A 39 2.35 -0.96 -8.52
C LYS A 39 1.31 -1.99 -8.89
N LEU A 40 0.18 -1.95 -8.19
CA LEU A 40 -1.00 -2.68 -8.61
C LEU A 40 -1.29 -2.28 -10.05
N GLY A 41 -1.29 -3.26 -10.95
CA GLY A 41 -1.83 -3.06 -12.30
C GLY A 41 -3.34 -2.78 -12.24
N LYS A 42 -4.01 -2.76 -13.39
CA LYS A 42 -5.46 -2.49 -13.46
C LYS A 42 -6.34 -3.56 -12.76
N GLY A 43 -5.75 -4.63 -12.24
CA GLY A 43 -6.47 -5.75 -11.63
C GLY A 43 -7.15 -6.61 -12.70
N VAL A 44 -7.84 -7.67 -12.26
CA VAL A 44 -8.80 -8.37 -13.12
C VAL A 44 -9.93 -7.39 -13.49
N PRO A 45 -10.44 -7.40 -14.74
CA PRO A 45 -11.58 -6.57 -15.12
C PRO A 45 -12.74 -6.74 -14.12
N LEU A 46 -13.33 -5.62 -13.73
CA LEU A 46 -14.49 -5.61 -12.85
C LEU A 46 -15.68 -6.22 -13.59
N ASP A 47 -16.35 -7.18 -12.96
CA ASP A 47 -17.67 -7.63 -13.40
C ASP A 47 -18.71 -6.63 -12.87
N PRO A 48 -19.45 -5.90 -13.72
CA PRO A 48 -20.46 -4.95 -13.29
C PRO A 48 -21.58 -5.57 -12.45
N ASN A 49 -21.78 -6.89 -12.52
CA ASN A 49 -22.81 -7.61 -11.78
C ASN A 49 -22.29 -8.25 -10.47
N ASP A 50 -21.07 -7.93 -10.03
CA ASP A 50 -20.53 -8.44 -8.77
C ASP A 50 -21.28 -7.84 -7.57
N GLU A 51 -21.92 -8.69 -6.76
CA GLU A 51 -22.66 -8.28 -5.57
C GLU A 51 -21.82 -7.45 -4.58
N ASN A 52 -20.50 -7.69 -4.51
CA ASN A 52 -19.61 -6.94 -3.63
C ASN A 52 -19.39 -5.51 -4.13
N VAL A 53 -19.28 -5.34 -5.45
CA VAL A 53 -19.11 -4.03 -6.10
C VAL A 53 -20.38 -3.21 -5.90
N LEU A 54 -21.54 -3.80 -6.21
CA LEU A 54 -22.83 -3.14 -6.01
C LEU A 54 -23.05 -2.75 -4.55
N PHE A 55 -22.68 -3.61 -3.59
CA PHE A 55 -22.80 -3.31 -2.17
C PHE A 55 -21.91 -2.13 -1.74
N LEU A 56 -20.68 -2.05 -2.25
CA LEU A 56 -19.77 -0.93 -1.99
C LEU A 56 -20.32 0.38 -2.57
N GLU A 57 -20.78 0.36 -3.82
CA GLU A 57 -21.34 1.53 -4.51
C GLU A 57 -22.61 2.05 -3.83
N GLN A 58 -23.49 1.15 -3.39
CA GLN A 58 -24.68 1.50 -2.59
C GLN A 58 -24.33 2.20 -1.26
N ASN A 59 -23.14 1.94 -0.72
CA ASN A 59 -22.63 2.59 0.50
C ASN A 59 -21.74 3.81 0.21
N GLY A 60 -21.70 4.29 -1.04
CA GLY A 60 -20.98 5.50 -1.45
C GLY A 60 -19.52 5.28 -1.87
N TYR A 61 -19.03 4.04 -1.87
CA TYR A 61 -17.66 3.73 -2.30
C TYR A 61 -17.60 3.48 -3.81
N HIS A 62 -16.65 4.09 -4.50
CA HIS A 62 -16.41 3.83 -5.92
C HIS A 62 -15.31 2.77 -6.11
N VAL A 63 -15.59 1.67 -6.79
CA VAL A 63 -14.59 0.60 -6.99
C VAL A 63 -13.69 0.94 -8.18
N VAL A 64 -12.45 1.33 -7.89
CA VAL A 64 -11.48 1.79 -8.91
C VAL A 64 -10.66 0.66 -9.53
N SER A 65 -10.56 -0.50 -8.86
CA SER A 65 -9.83 -1.65 -9.39
C SER A 65 -10.34 -2.96 -8.82
N GLY A 66 -10.40 -3.97 -9.69
CA GLY A 66 -10.82 -5.32 -9.35
C GLY A 66 -9.74 -6.11 -8.63
N LYS A 67 -9.93 -7.44 -8.59
CA LYS A 67 -9.08 -8.34 -7.82
C LYS A 67 -7.63 -8.33 -8.30
N HIS A 68 -6.69 -8.18 -7.37
CA HIS A 68 -5.27 -8.34 -7.62
C HIS A 68 -4.75 -9.62 -6.98
N ARG A 69 -3.97 -10.37 -7.74
CA ARG A 69 -3.16 -11.49 -7.25
C ARG A 69 -1.71 -11.03 -7.14
N ILE A 70 -1.16 -11.13 -5.93
CA ILE A 70 0.23 -10.78 -5.65
C ILE A 70 0.98 -12.10 -5.41
N PRO A 71 1.81 -12.57 -6.36
CA PRO A 71 2.64 -13.75 -6.13
C PRO A 71 3.71 -13.44 -5.08
N ILE A 72 3.97 -14.40 -4.20
CA ILE A 72 5.04 -14.33 -3.20
C ILE A 72 5.87 -15.60 -3.36
N GLN A 73 7.13 -15.44 -3.73
CA GLN A 73 8.12 -16.51 -3.69
C GLN A 73 8.85 -16.44 -2.36
N ILE A 74 9.04 -17.59 -1.74
CA ILE A 74 9.65 -17.74 -0.43
C ILE A 74 10.76 -18.79 -0.58
N ASP A 75 12.00 -18.44 -0.27
CA ASP A 75 13.05 -19.44 -0.09
C ASP A 75 13.08 -19.86 1.39
N LEU A 76 12.95 -21.16 1.64
CA LEU A 76 13.05 -21.74 2.97
C LEU A 76 14.19 -22.76 2.97
N ASP A 77 15.36 -22.34 3.46
CA ASP A 77 16.56 -23.17 3.54
C ASP A 77 16.95 -23.81 2.19
N GLY A 78 16.83 -23.05 1.10
CA GLY A 78 17.10 -23.51 -0.28
C GLY A 78 15.93 -24.26 -0.94
N HIS A 79 14.77 -24.35 -0.28
CA HIS A 79 13.54 -24.83 -0.88
C HIS A 79 12.65 -23.66 -1.31
N GLU A 80 12.40 -23.55 -2.62
CA GLU A 80 11.44 -22.58 -3.15
C GLU A 80 10.00 -22.98 -2.83
N LEU A 81 9.28 -22.07 -2.18
CA LEU A 81 7.88 -22.16 -1.83
C LEU A 81 7.10 -21.04 -2.51
N ASP A 82 5.98 -21.40 -3.11
CA ASP A 82 5.06 -20.44 -3.72
C ASP A 82 3.88 -20.12 -2.81
N SER A 83 3.68 -18.83 -2.57
CA SER A 83 2.52 -18.28 -1.89
C SER A 83 1.93 -17.12 -2.70
N ARG A 84 0.82 -16.57 -2.20
CA ARG A 84 0.11 -15.48 -2.85
C ARG A 84 -0.79 -14.75 -1.89
N LEU A 85 -0.84 -13.43 -2.05
CA LEU A 85 -1.85 -12.58 -1.44
C LEU A 85 -2.89 -12.16 -2.48
N TYR A 86 -4.07 -11.85 -1.99
CA TYR A 86 -5.15 -11.34 -2.81
C TYR A 86 -5.67 -10.05 -2.21
N ILE A 87 -5.78 -9.01 -3.02
CA ILE A 87 -6.61 -7.85 -2.73
C ILE A 87 -7.88 -8.05 -3.53
N ASP A 88 -9.03 -8.04 -2.87
CA ASP A 88 -10.27 -8.39 -3.55
C ASP A 88 -10.74 -7.22 -4.43
N TYR A 89 -10.65 -5.98 -3.92
CA TYR A 89 -10.86 -4.74 -4.69
C TYR A 89 -10.05 -3.58 -4.11
N ILE A 90 -9.93 -2.50 -4.87
CA ILE A 90 -9.58 -1.17 -4.36
C ILE A 90 -10.81 -0.27 -4.54
N ALA A 91 -11.18 0.42 -3.47
CA ALA A 91 -12.30 1.35 -3.47
C ALA A 91 -11.84 2.76 -3.10
N GLU A 92 -12.56 3.76 -3.56
CA GLU A 92 -12.35 5.18 -3.30
C GLU A 92 -13.58 5.76 -2.61
N LEU A 93 -13.38 6.60 -1.61
CA LEU A 93 -14.42 7.43 -1.00
C LEU A 93 -13.81 8.80 -0.71
N ASP A 94 -14.44 9.86 -1.23
CA ASP A 94 -14.01 11.26 -1.05
C ASP A 94 -12.53 11.51 -1.41
N GLY A 95 -12.03 10.85 -2.47
CA GLY A 95 -10.64 10.96 -2.92
C GLY A 95 -9.65 10.09 -2.15
N GLU A 96 -10.09 9.38 -1.12
CA GLU A 96 -9.26 8.50 -0.32
C GLU A 96 -9.40 7.04 -0.75
N LEU A 97 -8.26 6.35 -0.90
CA LEU A 97 -8.21 4.96 -1.34
C LEU A 97 -8.27 3.98 -0.16
N TYR A 98 -8.98 2.89 -0.37
CA TYR A 98 -9.17 1.82 0.60
C TYR A 98 -8.93 0.45 -0.03
N ILE A 99 -8.31 -0.43 0.73
CA ILE A 99 -8.15 -1.85 0.36
C ILE A 99 -9.42 -2.59 0.75
N VAL A 100 -10.03 -3.35 -0.15
CA VAL A 100 -11.22 -4.14 0.17
C VAL A 100 -10.86 -5.60 0.37
N LYS A 101 -11.34 -6.18 1.48
CA LYS A 101 -11.29 -7.61 1.79
C LYS A 101 -12.69 -8.15 2.02
N THR A 102 -13.07 -9.20 1.30
CA THR A 102 -14.38 -9.84 1.46
C THR A 102 -14.34 -10.92 2.55
N ALA A 103 -15.43 -11.03 3.31
CA ALA A 103 -15.66 -12.13 4.23
C ALA A 103 -15.76 -13.45 3.46
N ARG A 104 -15.22 -14.53 4.06
CA ARG A 104 -15.24 -15.88 3.49
C ARG A 104 -15.74 -16.85 4.54
N ASP A 105 -16.78 -17.61 4.22
CA ASP A 105 -17.43 -18.52 5.17
C ASP A 105 -16.43 -19.52 5.80
N ARG A 106 -15.52 -20.06 4.98
CA ARG A 106 -14.50 -21.04 5.41
C ARG A 106 -13.38 -20.47 6.27
N MET A 107 -13.29 -19.15 6.41
CA MET A 107 -12.23 -18.50 7.17
C MET A 107 -12.79 -17.23 7.82
N PRO A 108 -13.60 -17.35 8.89
CA PRO A 108 -14.15 -16.20 9.59
C PRO A 108 -13.04 -15.29 10.15
N MET A 109 -13.33 -14.00 10.29
CA MET A 109 -12.39 -13.05 10.87
C MET A 109 -12.39 -13.20 12.39
N ASP A 110 -11.20 -13.30 12.98
CA ASP A 110 -11.04 -13.09 14.42
C ASP A 110 -10.92 -11.59 14.69
N TRP A 111 -11.87 -11.04 15.44
CA TRP A 111 -11.97 -9.61 15.74
C TRP A 111 -11.13 -9.19 16.96
N THR A 112 -10.24 -10.05 17.46
CA THR A 112 -9.19 -9.64 18.40
C THR A 112 -8.12 -8.77 17.72
N GLY A 113 -7.36 -8.00 18.50
CA GLY A 113 -6.25 -7.19 17.96
C GLY A 113 -5.18 -8.04 17.25
N SER A 114 -4.84 -9.21 17.80
CA SER A 114 -3.93 -10.16 17.15
C SER A 114 -4.52 -10.75 15.86
N GLY A 115 -5.80 -11.11 15.86
CA GLY A 115 -6.48 -11.63 14.67
C GLY A 115 -6.51 -10.62 13.52
N ILE A 116 -6.84 -9.36 13.83
CA ILE A 116 -6.81 -8.25 12.88
C ILE A 116 -5.39 -8.01 12.38
N ARG A 117 -4.40 -7.95 13.28
CA ARG A 117 -2.99 -7.77 12.93
C ARG A 117 -2.53 -8.87 11.97
N ASP A 118 -2.67 -10.12 12.35
CA ASP A 118 -2.11 -11.25 11.60
C ASP A 118 -2.75 -11.37 10.21
N ARG A 119 -4.01 -10.95 10.07
CA ARG A 119 -4.74 -11.06 8.81
C ARG A 119 -4.71 -9.82 7.93
N LEU A 120 -4.70 -8.62 8.51
CA LEU A 120 -4.89 -7.37 7.76
C LEU A 120 -3.64 -6.47 7.73
N LEU A 121 -2.72 -6.59 8.69
CA LEU A 121 -1.54 -5.70 8.78
C LEU A 121 -0.70 -5.76 7.50
N VAL A 122 -0.52 -6.96 6.93
CA VAL A 122 0.27 -7.15 5.70
C VAL A 122 -0.22 -6.24 4.56
N TYR A 123 -1.52 -6.01 4.43
CA TYR A 123 -2.07 -5.16 3.38
C TYR A 123 -1.80 -3.67 3.64
N ALA A 124 -1.88 -3.23 4.90
CA ALA A 124 -1.53 -1.86 5.29
C ALA A 124 -0.05 -1.57 4.99
N LEU A 125 0.84 -2.53 5.26
CA LEU A 125 2.27 -2.41 4.98
C LEU A 125 2.58 -2.45 3.48
N LEU A 126 1.84 -3.24 2.69
CA LEU A 126 2.05 -3.34 1.24
C LEU A 126 1.57 -2.09 0.49
N LEU A 127 0.50 -1.43 0.97
CA LEU A 127 -0.12 -0.29 0.32
C LEU A 127 -0.28 0.88 1.29
N PRO A 128 0.83 1.53 1.69
CA PRO A 128 0.82 2.59 2.71
C PRO A 128 0.11 3.87 2.26
N LYS A 129 -0.29 3.97 0.98
CA LYS A 129 -1.06 5.11 0.45
C LYS A 129 -2.57 4.96 0.66
N CYS A 130 -3.05 3.77 1.03
CA CYS A 130 -4.46 3.56 1.34
C CYS A 130 -4.74 3.97 2.78
N GLN A 131 -5.86 4.64 3.04
CA GLN A 131 -6.26 5.13 4.37
C GLN A 131 -6.78 4.05 5.31
N GLY A 132 -6.88 2.81 4.83
CA GLY A 132 -7.30 1.66 5.63
C GLY A 132 -7.80 0.50 4.80
N ILE A 133 -8.29 -0.50 5.50
CA ILE A 133 -8.88 -1.71 4.93
C ILE A 133 -10.37 -1.74 5.25
N LEU A 134 -11.20 -1.93 4.22
CA LEU A 134 -12.62 -2.20 4.34
C LEU A 134 -12.82 -3.73 4.34
N PHE A 135 -13.25 -4.26 5.48
CA PHE A 135 -13.70 -5.64 5.57
C PHE A 135 -15.20 -5.69 5.34
N ILE A 136 -15.62 -6.29 4.21
CA ILE A 136 -17.02 -6.32 3.78
C ILE A 136 -17.62 -7.71 3.93
N ASN A 137 -18.86 -7.76 4.40
CA ASN A 137 -19.68 -8.96 4.42
C ASN A 137 -21.04 -8.64 3.84
N VAL A 138 -21.26 -9.02 2.57
CA VAL A 138 -22.52 -8.77 1.85
C VAL A 138 -23.69 -9.52 2.49
N LYS A 139 -23.47 -10.75 2.98
CA LYS A 139 -24.51 -11.56 3.62
C LYS A 139 -25.02 -10.92 4.90
N GLU A 140 -24.11 -10.37 5.70
CA GLU A 140 -24.45 -9.66 6.95
C GLU A 140 -24.70 -8.16 6.72
N ARG A 141 -24.63 -7.68 5.47
CA ARG A 141 -24.70 -6.26 5.09
C ARG A 141 -23.85 -5.35 5.97
N SER A 142 -22.60 -5.74 6.21
CA SER A 142 -21.68 -4.98 7.06
C SER A 142 -20.41 -4.56 6.32
N ILE A 143 -19.97 -3.33 6.59
CA ILE A 143 -18.68 -2.78 6.18
C ILE A 143 -17.95 -2.33 7.43
N ARG A 144 -16.77 -2.89 7.70
CA ARG A 144 -15.93 -2.53 8.85
C ARG A 144 -14.63 -1.92 8.35
N LYS A 145 -14.38 -0.66 8.70
CA LYS A 145 -13.13 0.03 8.40
C LYS A 145 -12.09 -0.27 9.47
N VAL A 146 -10.94 -0.80 9.05
CA VAL A 146 -9.79 -1.10 9.90
C VAL A 146 -8.65 -0.15 9.51
N VAL A 147 -8.13 0.59 10.48
CA VAL A 147 -7.02 1.53 10.31
C VAL A 147 -5.94 1.15 11.32
N PHE A 148 -4.71 0.96 10.84
CA PHE A 148 -3.55 0.73 11.68
C PHE A 148 -2.86 2.05 11.97
N GLN A 149 -2.58 2.33 13.24
CA GLN A 149 -1.79 3.48 13.69
C GLN A 149 -0.36 2.97 13.92
N LEU A 150 0.50 3.13 12.90
CA LEU A 150 1.90 2.66 12.89
C LEU A 150 2.86 3.83 12.86
#